data_AF-A0A940DT71-F1
#
_entry.id   AF-A0A940DT71-F1
#
_cell.length_a   1.000
_cell.length_b   1.000
_cell.length_c   1.000
_cell.angle_alpha   90.00
_cell.angle_beta   90.00
_cell.angle_gamma   90.00
#
_symmetry.space_group_name_H-M   'P 1'
#
loop_
_entity.id
_entity.type
_entity.pdbx_description
1 polymer ?
#
loop_
_entity_poly.entity_id
_entity_poly.type
_entity_poly.pdbx_seq_one_letter_code
_entity_poly.pdbx_strand_id
1 'polypeptide(L)'
;GSFFVMFVTIVILSVALYFSVRTDNEQSDNDLKYRYVKMKGEATPEQLVELENLFGLNRDNERIRQMHEDVEAYEKAIQRQAALTEQARQKEQAARKLDSKAKSIKDKSITDKPKK
;
A
#
# COMPACT_ATOMS: atom_id res chain seq x y z
N GLY A 1 -3.09 54.05 -4.05
CA GLY A 1 -3.66 53.28 -2.93
C GLY A 1 -4.03 51.87 -3.36
N SER A 2 -5.16 51.70 -4.07
CA SER A 2 -5.76 50.38 -4.37
C SER A 2 -4.90 49.45 -5.25
N PHE A 3 -4.34 49.94 -6.36
CA PHE A 3 -3.53 49.10 -7.26
C PHE A 3 -2.25 48.53 -6.62
N PHE A 4 -1.59 49.31 -5.76
CA PHE A 4 -0.39 48.86 -5.07
C PHE A 4 -0.71 47.77 -4.04
N VAL A 5 -1.80 47.93 -3.28
CA VAL A 5 -2.27 46.90 -2.34
C VAL A 5 -2.66 45.62 -3.09
N MET A 6 -3.40 45.73 -4.18
CA MET A 6 -3.78 44.58 -5.01
C MET A 6 -2.55 43.86 -5.59
N PHE A 7 -1.56 44.61 -6.06
CA PHE A 7 -0.31 44.04 -6.56
C PHE A 7 0.46 43.30 -5.47
N VAL A 8 0.62 43.91 -4.29
CA VAL A 8 1.27 43.27 -3.14
C VAL A 8 0.52 41.99 -2.73
N THR A 9 -0.82 42.00 -2.70
CA THR A 9 -1.59 40.80 -2.38
C THR A 9 -1.42 39.68 -3.41
N ILE A 10 -1.35 40.01 -4.71
CA ILE A 10 -1.13 39.02 -5.78
C ILE A 10 0.24 38.37 -5.63
N VAL A 11 1.29 39.17 -5.35
CA VAL A 11 2.65 38.65 -5.15
C VAL A 11 2.72 37.72 -3.94
N ILE A 12 2.14 38.11 -2.80
CA ILE A 12 2.10 37.27 -1.59
C ILE A 12 1.35 35.96 -1.87
N LEU A 13 0.18 36.02 -2.51
CA LEU A 13 -0.58 34.83 -2.87
C LEU A 13 0.19 33.92 -3.84
N SER A 14 0.87 34.49 -4.82
CA SER A 14 1.66 33.73 -5.80
C SER A 14 2.81 32.98 -5.12
N VAL A 15 3.52 33.65 -4.19
CA VAL A 15 4.59 33.03 -3.40
C VAL A 15 4.04 31.93 -2.49
N ALA A 16 2.94 32.20 -1.78
CA ALA A 16 2.30 31.22 -0.91
C ALA A 16 1.86 29.97 -1.70
N LEU A 17 1.21 30.15 -2.86
CA LEU A 17 0.80 29.04 -3.73
C LEU A 17 2.00 28.26 -4.27
N TYR A 18 3.08 28.95 -4.67
CA TYR A 18 4.31 28.30 -5.13
C TYR A 18 4.90 27.39 -4.04
N PHE A 19 5.01 27.87 -2.81
CA PHE A 19 5.51 27.05 -1.69
C PHE A 19 4.55 25.90 -1.35
N SER A 20 3.23 26.12 -1.37
CA SER A 20 2.25 25.06 -1.12
C SER A 20 2.35 23.92 -2.14
N VAL A 21 2.39 24.23 -3.44
CA VAL A 21 2.52 23.23 -4.50
C VAL A 21 3.86 22.49 -4.40
N ARG A 22 4.95 23.19 -4.10
CA ARG A 22 6.27 22.58 -3.92
C ARG A 22 6.27 21.59 -2.75
N THR A 23 5.68 21.98 -1.62
CA THR A 23 5.63 21.14 -0.42
C THR A 23 4.79 19.88 -0.65
N ASP A 24 3.64 20.02 -1.32
CA ASP A 24 2.76 18.90 -1.65
C ASP A 24 3.45 17.90 -2.60
N ASN A 25 4.14 18.40 -3.62
CA ASN A 25 4.94 17.57 -4.52
C ASN A 25 6.08 16.84 -3.81
N GLU A 26 6.81 17.52 -2.92
CA GLU A 26 7.89 16.90 -2.12
C GLU A 26 7.34 15.80 -1.21
N GLN A 27 6.17 15.99 -0.61
CA GLN A 27 5.53 14.98 0.22
C GLN A 27 5.10 13.75 -0.60
N SER A 28 4.48 13.97 -1.76
CA SER A 28 4.07 12.90 -2.68
C SER A 28 5.28 12.10 -3.21
N ASP A 29 6.33 12.80 -3.62
CA ASP A 29 7.57 12.17 -4.10
C ASP A 29 8.23 11.33 -3.00
N ASN A 30 8.26 11.82 -1.75
CA ASN A 30 8.85 11.10 -0.62
C ASN A 30 8.05 9.84 -0.26
N ASP A 31 6.71 9.91 -0.32
CA ASP A 31 5.86 8.73 -0.14
C ASP A 31 6.14 7.66 -1.20
N LEU A 32 6.23 8.07 -2.47
CA LEU A 32 6.53 7.14 -3.57
C LEU A 32 7.93 6.52 -3.42
N LYS A 33 8.95 7.31 -3.10
CA LYS A 33 10.32 6.81 -2.82
C LYS A 33 10.31 5.76 -1.72
N TYR A 34 9.63 6.03 -0.61
CA TYR A 34 9.54 5.11 0.51
C TYR A 34 8.85 3.80 0.12
N ARG A 35 7.69 3.87 -0.54
CA ARG A 35 6.96 2.68 -0.99
C ARG A 35 7.76 1.87 -2.01
N TYR A 36 8.49 2.53 -2.91
CA TYR A 36 9.35 1.87 -3.88
C TYR A 36 10.50 1.10 -3.21
N VAL A 37 11.22 1.73 -2.29
CA VAL A 37 12.30 1.07 -1.53
C VAL A 37 11.74 -0.11 -0.73
N LYS A 38 10.58 0.08 -0.08
CA LYS A 38 9.90 -0.99 0.66
C LYS A 38 9.50 -2.16 -0.25
N MET A 39 9.02 -1.88 -1.46
CA MET A 39 8.70 -2.90 -2.47
C MET A 39 9.95 -3.66 -2.92
N LYS A 40 11.08 -2.99 -3.13
CA LYS A 40 12.34 -3.62 -3.53
C LYS A 40 12.97 -4.47 -2.43
N GLY A 41 12.62 -4.22 -1.16
CA GLY A 41 13.03 -5.00 0.01
C GLY A 41 14.42 -4.63 0.53
N GLU A 42 15.41 -4.58 -0.36
CA GLU A 42 16.76 -4.09 -0.08
C GLU A 42 17.15 -3.04 -1.13
N ALA A 43 17.81 -1.97 -0.68
CA ALA A 43 18.34 -0.93 -1.57
C ALA A 43 19.81 -0.67 -1.22
N THR A 44 20.68 -0.77 -2.21
CA THR A 44 22.09 -0.41 -2.02
C THR A 44 22.25 1.11 -1.96
N PRO A 45 23.34 1.64 -1.37
CA PRO A 45 23.61 3.08 -1.40
C PRO A 45 23.58 3.67 -2.81
N GLU A 46 24.07 2.94 -3.81
CA GLU A 46 24.07 3.38 -5.21
C GLU A 46 22.65 3.49 -5.77
N GLN A 47 21.77 2.53 -5.45
CA GLN A 47 20.37 2.58 -5.86
C GLN A 47 19.61 3.73 -5.19
N LEU A 48 19.94 4.05 -3.93
CA LEU A 48 19.36 5.20 -3.23
C LEU A 48 19.82 6.53 -3.85
N VAL A 49 21.09 6.63 -4.26
CA VAL A 49 21.61 7.81 -4.96
C VAL A 49 20.96 7.95 -6.34
N GLU A 50 20.80 6.86 -7.09
CA GLU A 50 20.09 6.90 -8.38
C GLU A 50 18.63 7.32 -8.19
N LEU A 51 17.96 6.80 -7.17
CA LEU A 51 16.59 7.16 -6.82
C LEU A 51 16.49 8.63 -6.39
N GLU A 52 17.44 9.15 -5.62
CA GLU A 52 17.48 10.56 -5.25
C GLU A 52 17.68 11.45 -6.48
N ASN A 53 18.61 11.06 -7.36
CA ASN A 53 18.90 11.77 -8.60
C ASN A 53 17.69 11.82 -9.54
N LEU A 54 16.92 10.72 -9.62
CA LEU A 54 15.70 10.59 -10.41
C LEU A 54 14.59 11.57 -10.00
N PHE A 55 14.56 12.01 -8.74
CA PHE A 55 13.55 12.95 -8.23
C PHE A 55 14.11 14.36 -8.00
N GLY A 56 15.44 14.48 -7.89
CA GLY A 56 16.16 15.71 -7.66
C GLY A 56 16.51 16.43 -8.96
N LEU A 57 17.82 16.62 -9.19
CA LEU A 57 18.32 17.46 -10.29
C LEU A 57 18.03 16.85 -11.68
N ASN A 58 18.04 15.53 -11.80
CA ASN A 58 17.82 14.82 -13.06
C ASN A 58 16.41 14.23 -13.12
N ARG A 59 15.40 15.03 -12.76
CA ARG A 59 14.02 14.56 -12.65
C ARG A 59 13.51 13.96 -13.97
N ASP A 60 13.16 12.68 -13.94
CA ASP A 60 12.56 11.97 -15.09
C ASP A 60 11.12 11.55 -14.75
N ASN A 61 10.17 12.36 -15.20
CA ASN A 61 8.75 12.14 -14.90
C ASN A 61 8.18 10.87 -15.54
N GLU A 62 8.74 10.38 -16.64
CA GLU A 62 8.30 9.15 -17.30
C GLU A 62 8.64 7.95 -16.41
N ARG A 63 9.88 7.90 -15.91
CA ARG A 63 10.33 6.88 -14.96
C ARG A 63 9.61 6.98 -13.62
N ILE A 64 9.35 8.19 -13.11
CA ILE A 64 8.56 8.36 -11.88
C ILE A 64 7.13 7.81 -12.05
N ARG A 65 6.51 8.02 -13.22
CA ARG A 65 5.19 7.44 -13.52
C ARG A 65 5.23 5.91 -13.54
N GLN A 66 6.22 5.33 -14.22
CA GLN A 66 6.42 3.87 -14.23
C GLN A 66 6.63 3.32 -12.82
N MET A 67 7.42 4.01 -12.00
CA MET A 67 7.62 3.66 -10.60
C MET A 67 6.32 3.64 -9.81
N HIS A 68 5.42 4.60 -10.05
CA HIS A 68 4.10 4.63 -9.41
C HIS A 68 3.24 3.43 -9.81
N GLU A 69 3.23 3.08 -11.10
CA GLU A 69 2.49 1.91 -11.61
C GLU A 69 3.03 0.59 -11.02
N ASP A 70 4.35 0.44 -10.95
CA ASP A 70 5.00 -0.73 -10.36
C ASP A 70 4.65 -0.89 -8.87
N VAL A 71 4.75 0.19 -8.10
CA VAL A 71 4.42 0.20 -6.67
C VAL A 71 2.95 -0.16 -6.46
N GLU A 72 2.03 0.45 -7.20
CA GLU A 72 0.61 0.14 -7.10
C GLU A 72 0.30 -1.32 -7.45
N ALA A 73 0.92 -1.85 -8.51
CA ALA A 73 0.73 -3.21 -8.93
C ALA A 73 1.18 -4.20 -7.85
N TYR A 74 2.34 -3.95 -7.24
CA TYR A 74 2.86 -4.72 -6.12
C TYR A 74 1.93 -4.68 -4.91
N GLU A 75 1.50 -3.50 -4.48
CA GLU A 75 0.61 -3.34 -3.32
C GLU A 75 -0.72 -4.06 -3.53
N LYS A 76 -1.31 -3.97 -4.73
CA LYS A 76 -2.52 -4.72 -5.12
C LYS A 76 -2.29 -6.23 -5.08
N ALA A 77 -1.13 -6.71 -5.54
CA ALA A 77 -0.79 -8.13 -5.50
C ALA A 77 -0.66 -8.65 -4.07
N ILE A 78 0.02 -7.90 -3.19
CA ILE A 78 0.14 -8.24 -1.76
C ILE A 78 -1.23 -8.28 -1.08
N GLN A 79 -2.09 -7.30 -1.35
CA GLN A 79 -3.44 -7.26 -0.78
C GLN A 79 -4.28 -8.46 -1.23
N ARG A 80 -4.23 -8.83 -2.52
CA ARG A 80 -4.92 -10.01 -3.04
C ARG A 80 -4.42 -11.29 -2.40
N GLN A 81 -3.10 -11.42 -2.24
CA GLN A 81 -2.50 -12.59 -1.61
C GLN A 81 -2.94 -12.72 -0.14
N ALA A 82 -2.98 -11.61 0.61
CA ALA A 82 -3.47 -11.59 1.98
C ALA A 82 -4.95 -12.00 2.05
N ALA A 83 -5.79 -11.50 1.14
CA ALA A 83 -7.21 -11.86 1.08
C ALA A 83 -7.43 -13.35 0.78
N LEU A 84 -6.67 -13.92 -0.17
CA LEU A 84 -6.72 -15.35 -0.50
C LEU A 84 -6.28 -16.22 0.68
N THR A 85 -5.21 -15.80 1.36
CA THR A 85 -4.68 -16.50 2.54
C THR A 85 -5.72 -16.53 3.67
N GLU A 86 -6.36 -15.40 3.93
CA GLU A 86 -7.42 -15.30 4.93
C GLU A 86 -8.65 -16.14 4.56
N GLN A 87 -9.04 -16.14 3.28
CA GLN A 87 -10.12 -17.01 2.80
C GLN A 87 -9.80 -18.50 3.00
N ALA A 88 -8.56 -18.92 2.71
CA ALA A 88 -8.12 -20.30 2.93
C ALA A 88 -8.20 -20.69 4.41
N ARG A 89 -7.76 -19.80 5.31
CA ARG A 89 -7.84 -19.99 6.77
C ARG A 89 -9.29 -20.18 7.23
N GLN A 90 -10.22 -19.37 6.74
CA GLN A 90 -11.65 -19.49 7.07
C GLN A 90 -12.25 -20.82 6.60
N LYS A 91 -11.94 -21.24 5.36
CA LYS A 91 -12.38 -22.53 4.82
C LYS A 91 -11.83 -23.71 5.63
N GLU A 92 -10.57 -23.65 6.03
CA GLU A 92 -9.95 -24.68 6.87
C GLU A 92 -10.64 -24.77 8.25
N GLN A 93 -10.92 -23.63 8.87
CA GLN A 93 -11.65 -23.60 10.15
C GLN A 93 -13.06 -24.16 10.03
N ALA A 94 -13.77 -23.87 8.94
CA ALA A 94 -15.08 -24.44 8.67
C ALA A 94 -15.01 -25.97 8.51
N ALA A 95 -14.03 -26.47 7.74
CA ALA A 95 -13.82 -27.90 7.55
C ALA A 95 -13.52 -28.63 8.87
N ARG A 96 -12.66 -28.07 9.72
CA ARG A 96 -12.33 -28.63 11.04
C ARG A 96 -13.58 -28.72 11.95
N LYS A 97 -14.44 -27.70 11.95
CA LYS A 97 -15.70 -27.71 12.73
C LYS A 97 -16.70 -28.76 12.21
N LEU A 98 -16.78 -28.95 10.90
CA LEU A 98 -17.63 -29.98 10.31
C LEU A 98 -17.12 -31.39 10.64
N ASP A 99 -15.81 -31.63 10.55
CA ASP A 99 -15.19 -32.91 10.92
C ASP A 99 -15.42 -33.24 12.41
N SER A 100 -15.22 -32.27 13.31
CA SER A 100 -15.48 -32.48 14.74
C SER A 100 -16.95 -32.79 15.04
N LYS A 101 -17.88 -32.12 14.33
CA LYS A 101 -19.32 -32.38 14.48
C LYS A 101 -19.69 -33.78 13.97
N ALA A 102 -19.14 -34.19 12.82
CA ALA A 102 -19.38 -35.52 12.26
C ALA A 102 -18.86 -36.63 13.20
N LYS A 103 -17.67 -36.46 13.78
CA LYS A 103 -17.12 -37.38 14.79
C LYS A 103 -18.02 -37.48 16.02
N SER A 104 -18.45 -36.36 16.59
CA SER A 104 -19.36 -36.36 17.75
C SER A 104 -20.70 -37.05 17.48
N ILE A 105 -21.27 -36.89 16.28
CA ILE A 105 -22.50 -37.59 15.88
C ILE A 105 -22.28 -39.10 15.77
N LYS A 106 -21.15 -39.52 15.19
CA LYS A 106 -20.77 -40.93 15.05
C LYS A 106 -20.58 -41.59 16.43
N ASP A 107 -19.91 -40.92 17.36
CA ASP A 107 -19.64 -41.49 18.69
C ASP A 107 -20.93 -41.67 19.51
N LYS A 108 -21.88 -40.72 19.40
CA LYS A 108 -23.21 -40.84 20.01
C LYS A 108 -24.00 -42.03 19.45
N SER A 109 -24.04 -42.20 18.12
CA SER A 109 -24.80 -43.29 17.49
C SER A 109 -24.21 -44.69 17.77
N ILE A 110 -22.93 -44.80 18.12
CA ILE A 110 -22.29 -46.04 18.57
C ILE A 110 -22.64 -46.34 20.03
N THR A 111 -22.72 -45.31 20.88
CA THR A 111 -23.00 -45.45 22.32
C THR A 111 -24.46 -45.81 22.60
N ASP A 112 -25.40 -45.35 21.76
CA ASP A 112 -26.85 -45.63 21.89
C ASP A 112 -27.27 -46.99 21.29
N LYS A 113 -26.34 -47.82 20.80
CA LYS A 113 -26.70 -49.19 20.36
C LYS A 113 -27.09 -50.05 21.57
N PRO A 114 -28.27 -50.71 21.57
CA PRO A 114 -28.70 -51.53 22.69
C PRO A 114 -27.71 -52.69 22.91
N LYS A 115 -27.18 -52.81 24.12
CA LYS A 115 -26.50 -54.03 24.56
C LYS A 115 -27.54 -55.15 24.54
N LYS A 116 -27.36 -56.10 23.62
CA LYS A 116 -28.08 -57.38 23.63
C LYS A 116 -27.76 -58.14 24.90
#